data_AF-A0A5E5QKT4-F1
#
_entry.id   AF-A0A5E5QKT4-F1
#
_cell.length_a   1.000
_cell.length_b   1.000
_cell.length_c   1.000
_cell.angle_alpha   90.00
_cell.angle_beta   90.00
_cell.angle_gamma   90.00
#
_symmetry.space_group_name_H-M   'P 1'
#
loop_
_entity.id
_entity.type
_entity.pdbx_description
1 polymer ?
#
loop_
_entity_poly.entity_id
_entity_poly.type
_entity_poly.pdbx_seq_one_letter_code
_entity_poly.pdbx_strand_id
1 'polypeptide(L)' 'DFLAKNRALSLSEGDYLALMSAGAYGFTMSSNYNTRPRVAEVMVANATHQLVRKREAVQDLFLDEYILK' A
#
# COMPACT_ATOMS: atom_id res chain seq x y z
N ASP A 1 10.65 -11.06 -1.17
CA ASP A 1 9.29 -10.51 -1.27
C ASP A 1 8.88 -10.51 -2.74
N PHE A 2 7.75 -11.11 -3.10
CA PHE A 2 7.30 -11.22 -4.49
C PHE A 2 5.78 -11.05 -4.59
N LEU A 3 5.30 -10.48 -5.69
CA LEU A 3 3.86 -10.33 -5.97
C LEU A 3 3.37 -11.33 -7.00
N ALA A 4 4.20 -11.66 -7.99
CA ALA A 4 3.87 -12.56 -9.08
C ALA A 4 5.13 -13.14 -9.72
N LYS A 5 5.00 -14.30 -10.37
CA LYS A 5 6.07 -14.95 -11.15
C LYS A 5 5.59 -15.21 -12.58
N ASN A 6 6.54 -15.32 -13.51
CA ASN A 6 6.32 -15.73 -14.91
C ASN A 6 5.23 -14.91 -15.63
N ARG A 7 5.33 -13.58 -15.60
CA ARG A 7 4.40 -12.68 -16.28
C ARG A 7 5.03 -12.13 -17.56
N ALA A 8 4.36 -12.32 -18.70
CA ALA A 8 4.75 -11.68 -19.95
C ALA A 8 4.24 -10.23 -19.94
N LEU A 9 5.17 -9.28 -19.84
CA LEU A 9 4.88 -7.85 -19.78
C LEU A 9 5.92 -7.11 -20.64
N SER A 10 5.51 -6.00 -21.26
CA SER A 10 6.42 -5.02 -21.86
C SER A 10 6.45 -3.82 -20.94
N LEU A 11 7.60 -3.55 -20.31
CA LEU A 11 7.75 -2.55 -19.25
C LEU A 11 8.98 -1.69 -19.44
N SER A 12 8.87 -0.45 -18.97
CA SER A 12 9.95 0.49 -18.76
C SER A 12 9.93 1.04 -17.32
N GLU A 13 11.03 1.61 -16.87
CA GLU A 13 11.06 2.30 -15.58
C GLU A 13 10.05 3.45 -15.56
N GLY A 14 9.29 3.56 -14.46
CA GLY A 14 8.23 4.56 -14.31
C GLY A 14 6.84 4.07 -14.73
N ASP A 15 6.72 2.91 -15.38
CA ASP A 15 5.40 2.34 -15.69
C ASP A 15 4.63 1.95 -14.44
N TYR A 16 3.30 2.11 -14.49
CA TYR A 16 2.38 1.67 -13.44
C TYR A 16 1.78 0.30 -13.75
N LEU A 17 1.70 -0.56 -12.73
CA LEU A 17 1.09 -1.88 -12.82
C LEU A 17 -0.14 -1.97 -11.91
N ALA A 18 -1.19 -2.61 -12.41
CA ALA A 18 -2.36 -2.96 -11.62
C ALA A 18 -2.31 -4.44 -11.19
N LEU A 19 -2.28 -4.69 -9.89
CA LEU A 19 -2.56 -6.01 -9.33
C LEU A 19 -4.06 -6.15 -9.08
N MET A 20 -4.71 -6.94 -9.93
CA MET A 20 -6.14 -7.20 -9.84
C MET A 20 -6.47 -8.17 -8.71
N SER A 21 -7.75 -8.24 -8.35
CA SER A 21 -8.26 -9.15 -7.30
C SER A 21 -7.65 -8.94 -5.90
N ALA A 22 -7.18 -7.73 -5.61
CA ALA A 22 -6.58 -7.36 -4.32
C ALA A 22 -7.56 -6.72 -3.31
N GLY A 23 -8.87 -6.71 -3.62
CA GLY A 23 -9.89 -6.04 -2.80
C GLY A 23 -10.25 -6.77 -1.50
N ALA A 24 -10.00 -8.07 -1.42
CA ALA A 24 -10.17 -8.88 -0.22
C ALA A 24 -8.82 -9.43 0.24
N TYR A 25 -8.58 -9.43 1.55
CA TYR A 25 -7.33 -9.93 2.16
C TYR A 25 -6.04 -9.23 1.70
N GLY A 26 -6.15 -8.10 0.99
CA GLY A 26 -5.02 -7.25 0.62
C GLY A 26 -4.62 -6.33 1.77
N PHE A 27 -5.22 -5.14 1.81
CA PHE A 27 -4.89 -4.13 2.81
C PHE A 27 -5.06 -4.64 4.26
N THR A 28 -6.06 -5.48 4.52
CA THR A 28 -6.33 -6.04 5.86
C THR A 28 -5.17 -6.88 6.42
N MET A 29 -4.29 -7.39 5.55
CA MET A 29 -3.08 -8.13 5.93
C MET A 29 -1.79 -7.31 5.75
N SER A 30 -1.90 -6.04 5.36
CA SER A 30 -0.74 -5.14 5.20
C SER A 30 -0.12 -4.81 6.56
N SER A 31 1.20 -4.75 6.60
CA SER A 31 1.99 -4.47 7.81
C SER A 31 3.00 -3.34 7.57
N ASN A 32 3.62 -2.89 8.66
CA ASN A 32 4.71 -1.93 8.63
C ASN A 32 6.10 -2.59 8.60
N TYR A 33 6.18 -3.83 8.10
CA TYR A 33 7.44 -4.54 7.97
C TYR A 33 8.47 -3.70 7.18
N ASN A 34 9.72 -3.68 7.68
CA ASN A 34 10.79 -2.79 7.24
C ASN A 34 10.49 -1.29 7.40
N THR A 35 9.71 -0.91 8.41
CA THR A 35 9.40 0.50 8.71
C THR A 35 8.77 1.20 7.50
N ARG A 36 7.93 0.48 6.77
CA ARG A 36 7.23 0.99 5.58
C ARG A 36 5.85 1.48 6.00
N PRO A 37 5.50 2.76 5.76
CA PRO A 37 4.15 3.24 6.00
C PRO A 37 3.14 2.51 5.10
N ARG A 38 2.01 2.10 5.67
CA ARG A 38 0.92 1.51 4.88
C ARG A 38 0.40 2.51 3.87
N VAL A 39 -0.06 1.98 2.75
CA VAL A 39 -0.49 2.77 1.59
C VAL A 39 -1.81 3.49 1.83
N ALA A 40 -2.12 4.46 0.96
CA ALA A 40 -3.46 5.03 0.90
C ALA A 40 -4.44 4.07 0.21
N GLU A 41 -5.72 4.18 0.56
CA GLU A 41 -6.83 3.53 -0.17
C GLU A 41 -7.75 4.61 -0.74
N VAL A 42 -8.11 4.46 -2.02
CA VAL A 42 -8.98 5.39 -2.76
C VAL A 42 -10.20 4.62 -3.23
N MET A 43 -11.39 5.16 -2.94
CA MET A 43 -12.65 4.66 -3.47
C MET A 43 -12.99 5.44 -4.74
N VAL A 44 -13.38 4.74 -5.79
CA VAL A 44 -13.90 5.34 -7.03
C VAL A 44 -15.38 5.02 -7.13
N ALA A 45 -16.20 6.04 -7.37
CA ALA A 45 -17.63 5.90 -7.61
C ALA A 45 -18.02 6.79 -8.80
N ASN A 46 -18.48 6.15 -9.88
CA ASN A 46 -18.78 6.81 -11.16
C ASN A 46 -17.58 7.64 -11.66
N ALA A 47 -17.76 8.95 -11.81
CA ALA A 47 -16.73 9.89 -12.27
C ALA A 47 -15.93 10.55 -11.13
N THR A 48 -16.17 10.16 -9.88
CA THR A 48 -15.53 10.75 -8.70
C THR A 48 -14.65 9.75 -7.97
N HIS A 49 -13.63 10.25 -7.28
CA HIS A 49 -12.78 9.45 -6.40
C HIS A 49 -12.58 10.17 -5.06
N GLN A 50 -12.39 9.39 -4.00
CA GLN A 50 -12.17 9.90 -2.66
C GLN A 50 -11.11 9.07 -1.93
N LEU A 51 -10.23 9.77 -1.20
CA LEU A 51 -9.33 9.14 -0.24
C LEU A 51 -10.14 8.60 0.94
N VAL A 52 -10.28 7.28 1.03
CA VAL A 52 -11.01 6.61 2.11
C VAL A 52 -10.09 6.13 3.22
N ARG A 53 -8.79 5.99 2.92
CA ARG A 53 -7.75 5.79 3.93
C ARG A 53 -6.51 6.57 3.57
N LYS A 54 -6.04 7.42 4.47
CA LYS A 54 -4.80 8.19 4.30
C LYS A 54 -3.60 7.24 4.39
N ARG A 55 -2.57 7.51 3.57
CA ARG A 55 -1.23 6.93 3.75
C ARG A 55 -0.67 7.34 5.11
N GLU A 56 -0.06 6.39 5.81
CA GLU A 56 0.65 6.68 7.08
C GLU A 56 1.86 7.56 6.83
N ALA A 57 2.18 8.42 7.79
CA ALA A 57 3.46 9.10 7.86
C ALA A 57 4.51 8.18 8.50
N VAL A 58 5.80 8.41 8.23
CA VAL A 58 6.88 7.63 8.86
C VAL A 58 6.87 7.81 10.38
N GLN A 59 6.51 9.00 10.86
CA GLN A 59 6.40 9.30 12.28
C GLN A 59 5.31 8.48 12.97
N ASP A 60 4.24 8.14 12.24
CA ASP A 60 3.11 7.36 12.78
C ASP A 60 3.55 5.95 13.22
N LEU A 61 4.65 5.44 12.65
CA LEU A 61 5.14 4.08 12.90
C LEU A 61 5.70 3.89 14.31
N PHE A 62 6.06 4.98 14.98
CA PHE A 62 6.74 4.97 16.27
C PHE A 62 5.88 5.60 17.37
N LEU A 63 4.59 5.86 17.09
CA LEU A 63 3.69 6.55 18.04
C LEU A 63 3.58 5.85 19.39
N ASP A 64 3.67 4.52 19.39
CA ASP A 64 3.56 3.68 20.58
C ASP A 64 4.92 3.28 21.16
N GLU A 65 6.03 3.85 20.67
CA GLU A 65 7.37 3.59 21.16
C GLU A 65 7.83 4.65 22.17
N TYR A 66 8.47 4.18 23.25
CA TYR A 66 9.02 5.03 24.30
C TYR A 66 10.44 4.59 24.61
N ILE A 67 11.34 5.56 24.72
CA ILE A 67 12.74 5.32 25.11
C ILE A 67 12.81 5.39 26.65
N LEU A 68 13.51 4.42 27.27
CA LEU A 68 13.80 4.47 28.70
C LEU A 68 14.69 5.69 29.00
N LYS A 69 14.38 6.40 30.08
CA LYS A 69 15.21 7.50 30.58
C LYS A 69 16.42 6.98 31.33
#